data_AF-A0A7S4SUE4-F1
#
_entry.id   AF-A0A7S4SUE4-F1
#
_cell.length_a   1.000
_cell.length_b   1.000
_cell.length_c   1.000
_cell.angle_alpha   90.00
_cell.angle_beta   90.00
_cell.angle_gamma   90.00
#
_symmetry.space_group_name_H-M   'P 1'
#
loop_
_entity.id
_entity.type
_entity.pdbx_description
1 polymer ?
#
loop_
_entity_poly.entity_id
_entity_poly.type
_entity_poly.pdbx_seq_one_letter_code
_entity_poly.pdbx_strand_id
1 'polypeptide(L)'
;KIDFPLHSSERYAQDQDKSQEIALINMSPGSDYIRTISEGISYMEEVEPTNYNIAVDLNNIAVALLKKQHDEFAISTFKKANEAMKLEHQFSEIEPKRTKINESEPNDSFILHLIKAKECLIVTEFNRDHNTITHDGMKQSTFRTNDEVSSFMYTRPIEIDCTNENSNEESVSDAALSRRKEDVAIILYNIALCYHIQGTKTGKQELLETALKTYEMACQAIQDHQRVNDDEIRHERTKSTALLMLALLNNVALIHSAFARHYESNSLFSILVETMQQVPHGFIERSDMHHFELNAILFRFLSAAPAPAA
;
A
#
# COMPACT_ATOMS: atom_id res chain seq x y z
N LYS A 1 -2.92 39.26 45.26
CA LYS A 1 -4.22 38.53 45.22
C LYS A 1 -4.92 38.95 43.94
N ILE A 2 -4.73 38.17 42.88
CA ILE A 2 -5.40 38.32 41.59
C ILE A 2 -5.88 36.91 41.28
N ASP A 3 -7.20 36.74 41.24
CA ASP A 3 -7.88 35.48 40.94
C ASP A 3 -7.87 35.23 39.43
N PHE A 4 -7.63 33.98 39.04
CA PHE A 4 -7.85 33.49 37.68
C PHE A 4 -9.16 32.69 37.64
N PRO A 5 -10.05 32.91 36.65
CA PRO A 5 -11.20 32.05 36.47
C PRO A 5 -10.79 30.76 35.75
N LEU A 6 -11.20 29.64 36.35
CA LEU A 6 -11.20 28.30 35.77
C LEU A 6 -12.40 28.12 34.81
N HIS A 7 -12.15 27.34 33.75
CA HIS A 7 -13.08 26.62 32.87
C HIS A 7 -13.79 27.35 31.72
N SER A 8 -13.28 27.13 30.51
CA SER A 8 -14.01 26.45 29.41
C SER A 8 -13.05 26.22 28.21
N SER A 9 -12.40 25.05 28.16
CA SER A 9 -11.35 24.71 27.17
C SER A 9 -11.51 23.29 26.63
N GLU A 10 -12.65 22.99 26.02
CA GLU A 10 -12.83 21.72 25.29
C GLU A 10 -13.35 21.90 23.86
N ARG A 11 -13.66 23.13 23.42
CA ARG A 11 -14.11 23.40 22.04
C ARG A 11 -13.16 24.24 21.20
N TYR A 12 -12.03 24.69 21.75
CA TYR A 12 -11.03 25.47 21.02
C TYR A 12 -9.83 24.66 20.51
N ALA A 13 -9.68 23.39 20.91
CA ALA A 13 -8.55 22.55 20.51
C ALA A 13 -8.71 21.94 19.10
N GLN A 14 -9.94 21.59 18.68
CA GLN A 14 -10.16 20.95 17.37
C GLN A 14 -9.95 21.87 16.15
N ASP A 15 -10.15 23.19 16.29
CA ASP A 15 -9.95 24.14 15.19
C ASP A 15 -8.48 24.59 15.03
N GLN A 16 -7.66 24.50 16.08
CA GLN A 16 -6.22 24.79 15.98
C GLN A 16 -5.44 23.66 15.30
N ASP A 17 -5.87 22.41 15.46
CA ASP A 17 -5.20 21.23 14.92
C ASP A 17 -5.25 21.21 13.38
N LYS A 18 -6.45 21.39 12.81
CA LYS A 18 -6.64 21.51 11.35
C LYS A 18 -5.95 22.74 10.75
N SER A 19 -5.84 23.83 11.52
CA SER A 19 -5.16 25.05 11.06
C SER A 19 -3.64 24.87 10.99
N GLN A 20 -3.05 24.05 11.86
CA GLN A 20 -1.62 23.70 11.81
C GLN A 20 -1.32 22.66 10.71
N GLU A 21 -2.23 21.70 10.50
CA GLU A 21 -2.15 20.73 9.40
C GLU A 21 -2.12 21.43 8.02
N ILE A 22 -3.00 22.42 7.81
CA ILE A 22 -3.05 23.23 6.58
C ILE A 22 -1.81 24.13 6.44
N ALA A 23 -1.24 24.61 7.54
CA ALA A 23 -0.03 25.45 7.53
C ALA A 23 1.20 24.67 7.06
N LEU A 24 1.34 23.40 7.47
CA LEU A 24 2.42 22.51 7.06
C LEU A 24 2.41 22.24 5.55
N ILE A 25 1.25 21.95 4.96
CA ILE A 25 1.13 21.60 3.54
C ILE A 25 1.62 22.73 2.62
N ASN A 26 1.44 24.00 3.03
CA ASN A 26 1.74 25.19 2.24
C ASN A 26 3.17 25.75 2.38
N MET A 27 4.02 25.16 3.22
CA MET A 27 5.41 25.60 3.35
C MET A 27 6.25 25.18 2.12
N SER A 28 7.05 26.12 1.61
CA SER A 28 8.01 25.86 0.53
C SER A 28 9.02 24.78 0.96
N PRO A 29 9.40 23.84 0.09
CA PRO A 29 10.40 22.82 0.40
C PRO A 29 11.72 23.47 0.85
N GLY A 30 12.10 23.26 2.10
CA GLY A 30 13.27 23.87 2.73
C GLY A 30 13.57 23.23 4.10
N SER A 31 14.71 23.59 4.70
CA SER A 31 15.16 23.02 5.98
C SER A 31 14.15 23.21 7.12
N ASP A 32 13.44 24.34 7.12
CA ASP A 32 12.43 24.63 8.13
C ASP A 32 11.20 23.72 8.01
N TYR A 33 10.76 23.42 6.78
CA TYR A 33 9.65 22.49 6.54
C TYR A 33 9.96 21.08 7.05
N ILE A 34 11.15 20.56 6.74
CA ILE A 34 11.58 19.23 7.19
C ILE A 34 11.70 19.20 8.72
N ARG A 35 12.25 20.26 9.32
CA ARG A 35 12.34 20.39 10.78
C ARG A 35 10.95 20.37 11.42
N THR A 36 10.00 21.18 10.94
CA THR A 36 8.65 21.23 11.52
C THR A 36 7.93 19.90 11.37
N ILE A 37 8.07 19.20 10.24
CA ILE A 37 7.52 17.84 10.10
C ILE A 37 8.20 16.87 11.06
N SER A 38 9.53 16.93 11.21
CA SER A 38 10.26 16.04 12.12
C SER A 38 9.84 16.27 13.56
N GLU A 39 9.69 17.52 13.98
CA GLU A 39 9.17 17.91 15.29
C GLU A 39 7.73 17.43 15.49
N GLY A 40 6.87 17.56 14.48
CA GLY A 40 5.50 17.04 14.51
C GLY A 40 5.43 15.51 14.63
N ILE A 41 6.27 14.79 13.87
CA ILE A 41 6.38 13.33 13.97
C ILE A 41 6.86 12.94 15.37
N SER A 42 7.88 13.61 15.91
CA SER A 42 8.37 13.34 17.27
C SER A 42 7.32 13.63 18.34
N TYR A 43 6.48 14.66 18.14
CA TYR A 43 5.35 14.91 19.02
C TYR A 43 4.30 13.78 18.95
N MET A 44 3.98 13.28 17.75
CA MET A 44 3.08 12.12 17.59
C MET A 44 3.63 10.84 18.20
N GLU A 45 4.96 10.70 18.34
CA GLU A 45 5.60 9.57 19.02
C GLU A 45 5.46 9.62 20.54
N GLU A 46 5.37 10.82 21.12
CA GLU A 46 5.15 11.01 22.56
C GLU A 46 3.68 10.75 22.96
N VAL A 47 2.75 10.92 22.01
CA VAL A 47 1.35 10.51 22.18
C VAL A 47 1.29 8.98 22.04
N GLU A 48 0.67 8.30 23.00
CA GLU A 48 0.67 6.82 23.04
C GLU A 48 0.32 6.22 21.66
N PRO A 49 1.20 5.41 21.06
CA PRO A 49 1.10 4.93 19.67
C PRO A 49 0.02 3.86 19.46
N THR A 50 -0.95 3.78 20.36
CA THR A 50 -2.07 2.83 20.35
C THR A 50 -3.28 3.35 19.57
N ASN A 51 -3.21 4.58 19.05
CA ASN A 51 -4.31 5.20 18.33
C ASN A 51 -4.17 4.98 16.82
N TYR A 52 -5.12 4.23 16.25
CA TYR A 52 -5.34 4.07 14.81
C TYR A 52 -5.20 5.38 14.01
N ASN A 53 -5.73 6.48 14.54
CA ASN A 53 -5.72 7.78 13.86
C ASN A 53 -4.27 8.29 13.68
N ILE A 54 -3.38 8.01 14.62
CA ILE A 54 -1.95 8.36 14.49
C ILE A 54 -1.32 7.60 13.31
N ALA A 55 -1.67 6.33 13.11
CA ALA A 55 -1.16 5.57 11.97
C ALA A 55 -1.63 6.14 10.63
N VAL A 56 -2.89 6.56 10.56
CA VAL A 56 -3.49 7.20 9.37
C VAL A 56 -2.80 8.54 9.08
N ASP A 57 -2.61 9.38 10.10
CA ASP A 57 -1.95 10.68 9.97
C ASP A 57 -0.48 10.52 9.54
N LEU A 58 0.26 9.59 10.18
CA LEU A 58 1.63 9.27 9.80
C LEU A 58 1.71 8.77 8.35
N ASN A 59 0.77 7.94 7.89
CA ASN A 59 0.71 7.52 6.49
C ASN A 59 0.52 8.73 5.56
N ASN A 60 -0.44 9.60 5.83
CA ASN A 60 -0.74 10.75 4.98
C ASN A 60 0.41 11.78 4.98
N ILE A 61 1.11 11.97 6.10
CA ILE A 61 2.35 12.76 6.18
C ILE A 61 3.45 12.13 5.32
N ALA A 62 3.63 10.82 5.41
CA ALA A 62 4.61 10.09 4.62
C ALA A 62 4.30 10.17 3.10
N VAL A 63 3.02 10.13 2.72
CA VAL A 63 2.57 10.40 1.34
C VAL A 63 2.99 11.81 0.90
N ALA A 64 2.75 12.84 1.72
CA ALA A 64 3.15 14.21 1.41
C ALA A 64 4.68 14.37 1.28
N LEU A 65 5.45 13.69 2.14
CA LEU A 65 6.91 13.63 2.06
C LEU A 65 7.40 12.98 0.77
N LEU A 66 6.78 11.87 0.36
CA LEU A 66 7.12 11.16 -0.87
C LEU A 66 6.83 12.00 -2.12
N LYS A 67 5.67 12.71 -2.15
CA LYS A 67 5.34 13.67 -3.22
C LYS A 67 6.37 14.81 -3.34
N LYS A 68 7.02 15.17 -2.23
CA LYS A 68 8.12 16.16 -2.18
C LYS A 68 9.52 15.56 -2.36
N GLN A 69 9.63 14.28 -2.75
CA GLN A 69 10.89 13.55 -2.99
C GLN A 69 11.78 13.39 -1.75
N HIS A 70 11.19 13.35 -0.55
CA HIS A 70 11.90 13.08 0.70
C HIS A 70 11.86 11.59 1.06
N ASP A 71 12.42 10.74 0.21
CA ASP A 71 12.29 9.27 0.26
C ASP A 71 12.69 8.67 1.62
N GLU A 72 13.80 9.09 2.21
CA GLU A 72 14.28 8.55 3.50
C GLU A 72 13.34 8.85 4.66
N PHE A 73 12.84 10.10 4.73
CA PHE A 73 11.88 10.51 5.75
C PHE A 73 10.53 9.81 5.54
N ALA A 74 10.04 9.73 4.30
CA ALA A 74 8.80 9.03 3.99
C ALA A 74 8.84 7.57 4.44
N ILE A 75 9.94 6.85 4.18
CA ILE A 75 10.12 5.45 4.64
C ILE A 75 10.07 5.34 6.16
N SER A 76 10.81 6.21 6.86
CA SER A 76 10.82 6.22 8.32
C SER A 76 9.40 6.44 8.87
N THR A 77 8.68 7.42 8.32
CA THR A 77 7.32 7.74 8.74
C THR A 77 6.32 6.61 8.43
N PHE A 78 6.38 5.98 7.25
CA PHE A 78 5.52 4.82 6.96
C PHE A 78 5.81 3.63 7.89
N LYS A 79 7.07 3.39 8.26
CA LYS A 79 7.42 2.34 9.23
C LYS A 79 6.78 2.60 10.59
N LYS A 80 6.82 3.86 11.05
CA LYS A 80 6.15 4.27 12.29
C LYS A 80 4.63 4.10 12.21
N ALA A 81 4.01 4.46 11.08
CA ALA A 81 2.58 4.21 10.85
C ALA A 81 2.24 2.71 10.99
N ASN A 82 3.06 1.82 10.41
CA ASN A 82 2.88 0.37 10.54
C ASN A 82 3.13 -0.15 11.96
N GLU A 83 4.07 0.42 12.71
CA GLU A 83 4.30 0.07 14.11
C GLU A 83 3.11 0.46 14.99
N ALA A 84 2.53 1.65 14.79
CA ALA A 84 1.31 2.08 15.47
C ALA A 84 0.13 1.13 15.19
N MET A 85 -0.09 0.73 13.93
CA MET A 85 -1.13 -0.26 13.58
C MET A 85 -0.94 -1.61 14.27
N LYS A 86 0.32 -2.08 14.39
CA LYS A 86 0.61 -3.38 15.02
C LYS A 86 0.33 -3.36 16.53
N LEU A 87 0.65 -2.26 17.20
CA LEU A 87 0.39 -2.11 18.62
C LEU A 87 -1.11 -2.18 18.91
N GLU A 88 -1.93 -1.51 18.09
CA GLU A 88 -3.39 -1.58 18.20
C GLU A 88 -3.94 -3.02 18.06
N HIS A 89 -3.46 -3.78 17.08
CA HIS A 89 -3.90 -5.15 16.88
C HIS A 89 -3.59 -6.06 18.07
N GLN A 90 -2.45 -5.86 18.75
CA GLN A 90 -2.09 -6.63 19.95
C GLN A 90 -3.08 -6.40 21.11
N PHE A 91 -3.74 -5.25 21.19
CA PHE A 91 -4.80 -5.00 22.17
C PHE A 91 -6.13 -5.66 21.79
N SER A 92 -6.38 -5.90 20.50
CA SER A 92 -7.63 -6.49 20.00
C SER A 92 -7.72 -8.02 20.12
N GLU A 93 -6.57 -8.73 20.15
CA GLU A 93 -6.53 -10.21 20.20
C GLU A 93 -6.84 -10.83 21.57
N ILE A 94 -7.16 -10.03 22.61
CA ILE A 94 -7.42 -10.54 23.97
C ILE A 94 -8.79 -11.24 24.12
N GLU A 95 -9.67 -11.25 23.10
CA GLU A 95 -10.86 -12.12 23.11
C GLU A 95 -11.10 -12.88 21.79
N PRO A 96 -10.88 -14.21 21.75
CA PRO A 96 -11.40 -15.02 20.66
C PRO A 96 -12.46 -16.02 21.13
N LYS A 97 -13.73 -15.78 20.77
CA LYS A 97 -14.71 -16.86 20.53
C LYS A 97 -14.69 -17.20 19.04
N ARG A 98 -13.98 -18.27 18.67
CA ARG A 98 -13.97 -18.79 17.29
C ARG A 98 -15.26 -19.55 17.00
N THR A 99 -16.08 -19.03 16.09
CA THR A 99 -17.08 -19.82 15.35
C THR A 99 -16.44 -20.45 14.13
N LYS A 100 -16.71 -21.73 13.89
CA LYS A 100 -16.27 -22.45 12.68
C LYS A 100 -17.05 -21.93 11.48
N ILE A 101 -16.36 -21.32 10.54
CA ILE A 101 -16.92 -20.91 9.24
C ILE A 101 -16.71 -22.08 8.28
N ASN A 102 -17.77 -22.47 7.56
CA ASN A 102 -17.72 -23.51 6.53
C ASN A 102 -17.12 -22.93 5.25
N GLU A 103 -16.22 -23.68 4.63
CA GLU A 103 -15.59 -23.35 3.35
C GLU A 103 -16.64 -23.45 2.22
N SER A 104 -17.13 -22.31 1.74
CA SER A 104 -17.87 -22.23 0.47
C SER A 104 -16.94 -21.64 -0.61
N GLU A 105 -17.05 -22.13 -1.84
CA GLU A 105 -16.21 -21.64 -2.95
C GLU A 105 -16.51 -20.16 -3.25
N PRO A 106 -15.48 -19.28 -3.31
CA PRO A 106 -15.68 -17.86 -3.56
C PRO A 106 -16.18 -17.65 -5.00
N ASN A 107 -17.46 -17.29 -5.15
CA ASN A 107 -18.11 -17.04 -6.44
C ASN A 107 -17.82 -15.65 -7.03
N ASP A 108 -17.10 -14.78 -6.32
CA ASP A 108 -16.74 -13.46 -6.84
C ASP A 108 -15.50 -13.55 -7.73
N SER A 109 -15.69 -13.28 -9.02
CA SER A 109 -14.65 -13.29 -10.05
C SER A 109 -13.42 -12.48 -9.62
N PHE A 110 -13.59 -11.40 -8.86
CA PHE A 110 -12.50 -10.54 -8.41
C PHE A 110 -11.69 -11.10 -7.22
N ILE A 111 -12.34 -11.77 -6.27
CA ILE A 111 -11.66 -12.51 -5.20
C ILE A 111 -10.82 -13.63 -5.83
N LEU A 112 -11.36 -14.29 -6.86
CA LEU A 112 -10.62 -15.28 -7.63
C LEU A 112 -9.37 -14.68 -8.28
N HIS A 113 -9.39 -13.43 -8.77
CA HIS A 113 -8.20 -12.76 -9.33
C HIS A 113 -7.14 -12.46 -8.26
N LEU A 114 -7.55 -12.05 -7.04
CA LEU A 114 -6.63 -11.88 -5.91
C LEU A 114 -6.04 -13.21 -5.45
N ILE A 115 -6.86 -14.25 -5.36
CA ILE A 115 -6.42 -15.61 -5.03
C ILE A 115 -5.42 -16.08 -6.10
N LYS A 116 -5.74 -15.94 -7.39
CA LYS A 116 -4.83 -16.27 -8.49
C LYS A 116 -3.54 -15.46 -8.45
N ALA A 117 -3.61 -14.16 -8.13
CA ALA A 117 -2.43 -13.31 -7.99
C ALA A 117 -1.55 -13.80 -6.83
N LYS A 118 -2.16 -14.16 -5.69
CA LYS A 118 -1.45 -14.78 -4.57
C LYS A 118 -0.92 -16.17 -4.89
N GLU A 119 -1.65 -17.00 -5.61
CA GLU A 119 -1.15 -18.30 -6.04
C GLU A 119 0.05 -18.14 -6.97
N CYS A 120 0.04 -17.15 -7.87
CA CYS A 120 1.20 -16.79 -8.66
C CYS A 120 2.37 -16.32 -7.78
N LEU A 121 2.10 -15.63 -6.67
CA LEU A 121 3.11 -15.21 -5.69
C LEU A 121 3.65 -16.39 -4.86
N ILE A 122 2.79 -17.28 -4.35
CA ILE A 122 3.15 -18.44 -3.51
C ILE A 122 3.91 -19.50 -4.31
N VAL A 123 3.55 -19.74 -5.58
CA VAL A 123 4.30 -20.66 -6.46
C VAL A 123 5.77 -20.24 -6.58
N THR A 124 6.11 -18.97 -6.32
CA THR A 124 7.50 -18.50 -6.34
C THR A 124 8.32 -18.88 -5.10
N GLU A 125 7.68 -19.17 -3.96
CA GLU A 125 8.39 -19.68 -2.78
C GLU A 125 8.76 -21.16 -2.95
N PHE A 126 7.89 -21.96 -3.59
CA PHE A 126 8.13 -23.40 -3.78
C PHE A 126 9.23 -23.69 -4.82
N ASN A 127 9.46 -22.78 -5.77
CA ASN A 127 10.52 -22.91 -6.78
C ASN A 127 11.89 -22.34 -6.34
N ARG A 128 11.99 -21.69 -5.16
CA ARG A 128 13.28 -21.20 -4.63
C ARG A 128 14.26 -22.35 -4.31
N ASP A 129 13.74 -23.53 -3.97
CA ASP A 129 14.57 -24.66 -3.53
C ASP A 129 15.17 -25.49 -4.69
N HIS A 130 14.81 -25.19 -5.95
CA HIS A 130 15.28 -25.97 -7.11
C HIS A 130 16.11 -25.20 -8.12
N ASN A 131 16.31 -23.90 -7.92
CA ASN A 131 17.14 -23.07 -8.78
C ASN A 131 18.31 -22.46 -8.00
N THR A 132 19.34 -23.28 -7.74
CA THR A 132 20.73 -22.81 -7.70
C THR A 132 21.16 -22.39 -9.11
N ILE A 133 20.43 -21.46 -9.71
CA ILE A 133 20.91 -20.69 -10.86
C ILE A 133 22.08 -19.89 -10.31
N THR A 134 23.27 -20.21 -10.84
CA THR A 134 24.52 -19.62 -10.40
C THR A 134 24.42 -18.11 -10.39
N HIS A 135 24.78 -17.52 -9.25
CA HIS A 135 24.82 -16.08 -8.96
C HIS A 135 25.64 -15.25 -9.99
N ASP A 136 26.34 -15.93 -10.91
CA ASP A 136 27.15 -15.36 -11.99
C ASP A 136 26.36 -15.05 -13.28
N GLY A 137 25.27 -15.77 -13.58
CA GLY A 137 24.44 -15.49 -14.76
C GLY A 137 23.67 -14.17 -14.66
N MET A 138 23.34 -13.76 -13.44
CA MET A 138 22.57 -12.54 -13.14
C MET A 138 23.44 -11.27 -13.12
N LYS A 139 24.77 -11.39 -13.04
CA LYS A 139 25.70 -10.25 -13.08
C LYS A 139 25.89 -9.66 -14.49
N GLN A 140 25.52 -10.39 -15.54
CA GLN A 140 25.74 -9.97 -16.94
C GLN A 140 24.50 -9.45 -17.66
N SER A 141 23.28 -9.71 -17.16
CA SER A 141 22.13 -8.87 -17.52
C SER A 141 22.23 -7.58 -16.73
N THR A 142 23.13 -6.71 -17.16
CA THR A 142 23.13 -5.29 -16.79
C THR A 142 21.68 -4.82 -16.89
N PHE A 143 21.06 -4.53 -15.75
CA PHE A 143 19.74 -3.89 -15.67
C PHE A 143 19.72 -2.82 -16.76
N ARG A 144 18.99 -3.07 -17.86
CA ARG A 144 18.86 -2.11 -18.95
C ARG A 144 18.35 -0.82 -18.30
N THR A 145 19.21 0.19 -18.31
CA THR A 145 19.02 1.57 -17.85
C THR A 145 17.79 1.80 -16.96
N ASN A 146 18.04 1.94 -15.64
CA ASN A 146 17.04 2.16 -14.58
C ASN A 146 15.92 3.17 -14.91
N ASP A 147 16.14 4.10 -15.84
CA ASP A 147 15.17 5.12 -16.23
C ASP A 147 13.94 4.55 -16.96
N GLU A 148 14.08 3.51 -17.79
CA GLU A 148 12.94 2.99 -18.57
C GLU A 148 11.96 2.22 -17.67
N VAL A 149 12.47 1.37 -16.78
CA VAL A 149 11.63 0.58 -15.87
C VAL A 149 10.91 1.48 -14.85
N SER A 150 11.57 2.55 -14.40
CA SER A 150 10.97 3.53 -13.49
C SER A 150 9.72 4.19 -14.08
N SER A 151 9.66 4.37 -15.41
CA SER A 151 8.52 4.97 -16.09
C SER A 151 7.25 4.12 -16.05
N PHE A 152 7.37 2.81 -15.85
CA PHE A 152 6.22 1.89 -15.81
C PHE A 152 5.74 1.62 -14.39
N MET A 153 6.55 1.89 -13.37
CA MET A 153 6.11 1.76 -11.99
C MET A 153 4.96 2.73 -11.69
N TYR A 154 3.92 2.25 -11.03
CA TYR A 154 2.91 3.15 -10.48
C TYR A 154 3.47 3.77 -9.20
N THR A 155 3.79 5.06 -9.27
CA THR A 155 4.59 5.79 -8.26
C THR A 155 3.79 6.68 -7.34
N ARG A 156 2.46 6.74 -7.52
CA ARG A 156 1.60 7.56 -6.66
C ARG A 156 1.30 6.79 -5.38
N PRO A 157 1.71 7.29 -4.21
CA PRO A 157 1.23 6.73 -2.94
C PRO A 157 -0.28 6.91 -2.82
N ILE A 158 -0.92 6.01 -2.07
CA ILE A 158 -2.37 6.02 -1.84
C ILE A 158 -2.63 6.66 -0.48
N GLU A 159 -3.53 7.64 -0.46
CA GLU A 159 -3.98 8.32 0.76
C GLU A 159 -5.10 7.51 1.42
N ILE A 160 -5.11 7.52 2.75
CA ILE A 160 -6.22 6.95 3.52
C ILE A 160 -7.26 8.05 3.69
N ASP A 161 -8.50 7.77 3.30
CA ASP A 161 -9.61 8.72 3.44
C ASP A 161 -10.05 8.76 4.90
N CYS A 162 -9.94 9.93 5.55
CA CYS A 162 -10.34 10.14 6.94
C CYS A 162 -11.79 10.62 7.12
N THR A 163 -12.56 10.82 6.04
CA THR A 163 -13.79 11.66 6.09
C THR A 163 -15.01 11.05 6.80
N ASN A 164 -14.97 9.78 7.18
CA ASN A 164 -16.15 9.04 7.67
C ASN A 164 -16.18 8.72 9.19
N GLU A 165 -15.38 9.39 10.04
CA GLU A 165 -15.27 9.03 11.47
C GLU A 165 -16.35 9.60 12.41
N ASN A 166 -17.44 10.19 11.90
CA ASN A 166 -18.51 10.72 12.77
C ASN A 166 -19.38 9.64 13.46
N SER A 167 -18.98 8.36 13.43
CA SER A 167 -19.65 7.30 14.19
C SER A 167 -19.14 7.30 15.63
N ASN A 168 -19.97 7.80 16.57
CA ASN A 168 -19.74 7.80 18.01
C ASN A 168 -19.09 6.48 18.50
N GLU A 169 -18.00 6.62 19.27
CA GLU A 169 -16.93 5.66 19.56
C GLU A 169 -17.27 4.37 20.34
N GLU A 170 -18.53 4.03 20.64
CA GLU A 170 -18.80 2.99 21.66
C GLU A 170 -19.01 1.56 21.15
N SER A 171 -18.95 1.30 19.84
CA SER A 171 -18.92 -0.07 19.33
C SER A 171 -18.02 -0.20 18.10
N VAL A 172 -16.95 -0.97 18.22
CA VAL A 172 -16.15 -1.42 17.07
C VAL A 172 -17.06 -2.29 16.21
N SER A 173 -17.73 -1.65 15.24
CA SER A 173 -18.55 -2.36 14.27
C SER A 173 -17.65 -3.19 13.35
N ASP A 174 -18.19 -4.28 12.78
CA ASP A 174 -17.49 -5.07 11.78
C ASP A 174 -17.02 -4.20 10.60
N ALA A 175 -17.78 -3.15 10.26
CA ALA A 175 -17.41 -2.16 9.24
C ALA A 175 -16.14 -1.37 9.60
N ALA A 176 -15.99 -0.96 10.86
CA ALA A 176 -14.78 -0.27 11.33
C ALA A 176 -13.57 -1.19 11.25
N LEU A 177 -13.69 -2.44 11.71
CA LEU A 177 -12.60 -3.42 11.62
C LEU A 177 -12.24 -3.75 10.16
N SER A 178 -13.25 -3.83 9.29
CA SER A 178 -13.09 -4.03 7.85
C SER A 178 -12.24 -2.90 7.26
N ARG A 179 -12.59 -1.64 7.54
CA ARG A 179 -11.82 -0.47 7.09
C ARG A 179 -10.38 -0.45 7.60
N ARG A 180 -10.16 -0.80 8.88
CA ARG A 180 -8.80 -0.89 9.44
C ARG A 180 -7.90 -1.84 8.64
N LYS A 181 -8.42 -2.98 8.21
CA LYS A 181 -7.65 -3.94 7.38
C LYS A 181 -7.28 -3.36 6.01
N GLU A 182 -8.18 -2.59 5.40
CA GLU A 182 -7.89 -1.88 4.15
C GLU A 182 -6.75 -0.87 4.35
N ASP A 183 -6.79 -0.12 5.44
CA ASP A 183 -5.77 0.88 5.76
C ASP A 183 -4.41 0.26 6.06
N VAL A 184 -4.36 -0.88 6.76
CA VAL A 184 -3.12 -1.67 6.89
C VAL A 184 -2.56 -2.01 5.51
N ALA A 185 -3.40 -2.45 4.57
CA ALA A 185 -2.95 -2.80 3.23
C ALA A 185 -2.40 -1.58 2.46
N ILE A 186 -3.03 -0.42 2.60
CA ILE A 186 -2.56 0.85 2.02
C ILE A 186 -1.18 1.23 2.59
N ILE A 187 -1.01 1.16 3.91
CA ILE A 187 0.27 1.46 4.58
C ILE A 187 1.37 0.51 4.08
N LEU A 188 1.09 -0.79 4.03
CA LEU A 188 2.04 -1.80 3.53
C LEU A 188 2.41 -1.54 2.06
N TYR A 189 1.43 -1.23 1.22
CA TYR A 189 1.66 -0.85 -0.17
C TYR A 189 2.59 0.37 -0.29
N ASN A 190 2.34 1.42 0.50
CA ASN A 190 3.17 2.63 0.47
C ASN A 190 4.61 2.36 0.96
N ILE A 191 4.80 1.52 1.97
CA ILE A 191 6.15 1.06 2.39
C ILE A 191 6.85 0.31 1.25
N ALA A 192 6.14 -0.62 0.62
CA ALA A 192 6.66 -1.43 -0.48
C ALA A 192 7.05 -0.55 -1.68
N LEU A 193 6.25 0.47 -1.98
CA LEU A 193 6.51 1.45 -3.02
C LEU A 193 7.83 2.18 -2.78
N CYS A 194 8.08 2.65 -1.57
CA CYS A 194 9.35 3.30 -1.25
C CYS A 194 10.56 2.37 -1.45
N TYR A 195 10.46 1.11 -1.00
CA TYR A 195 11.52 0.13 -1.25
C TYR A 195 11.70 -0.17 -2.74
N HIS A 196 10.61 -0.23 -3.52
CA HIS A 196 10.67 -0.43 -4.96
C HIS A 196 11.38 0.74 -5.63
N ILE A 197 11.01 1.98 -5.32
CA ILE A 197 11.66 3.20 -5.84
C ILE A 197 13.15 3.19 -5.51
N GLN A 198 13.54 2.92 -4.26
CA GLN A 198 14.94 2.88 -3.88
C GLN A 198 15.70 1.73 -4.56
N GLY A 199 15.10 0.54 -4.64
CA GLY A 199 15.68 -0.62 -5.31
C GLY A 199 15.94 -0.33 -6.79
N THR A 200 14.97 0.25 -7.50
CA THR A 200 15.10 0.63 -8.91
C THR A 200 16.13 1.75 -9.11
N LYS A 201 16.14 2.79 -8.27
CA LYS A 201 17.13 3.88 -8.37
C LYS A 201 18.56 3.39 -8.12
N THR A 202 18.75 2.53 -7.11
CA THR A 202 20.08 2.10 -6.67
C THR A 202 20.57 0.81 -7.33
N GLY A 203 19.70 0.06 -8.00
CA GLY A 203 19.99 -1.28 -8.52
C GLY A 203 20.19 -2.33 -7.42
N LYS A 204 19.83 -2.05 -6.16
CA LYS A 204 20.01 -2.99 -5.04
C LYS A 204 18.90 -4.03 -5.02
N GLN A 205 19.25 -5.27 -5.36
CA GLN A 205 18.33 -6.42 -5.36
C GLN A 205 17.61 -6.62 -4.01
N GLU A 206 18.32 -6.51 -2.88
CA GLU A 206 17.74 -6.70 -1.54
C GLU A 206 16.55 -5.77 -1.25
N LEU A 207 16.58 -4.54 -1.79
CA LEU A 207 15.48 -3.59 -1.65
C LEU A 207 14.28 -4.01 -2.49
N LEU A 208 14.50 -4.52 -3.71
CA LEU A 208 13.41 -5.06 -4.55
C LEU A 208 12.79 -6.32 -3.93
N GLU A 209 13.59 -7.18 -3.31
CA GLU A 209 13.08 -8.35 -2.58
C GLU A 209 12.26 -7.94 -1.35
N THR A 210 12.70 -6.90 -0.64
CA THR A 210 11.95 -6.33 0.49
C THR A 210 10.64 -5.70 0.03
N ALA A 211 10.66 -4.99 -1.10
CA ALA A 211 9.46 -4.44 -1.72
C ALA A 211 8.46 -5.54 -2.09
N LEU A 212 8.92 -6.60 -2.75
CA LEU A 212 8.09 -7.74 -3.14
C LEU A 212 7.39 -8.38 -1.93
N LYS A 213 8.15 -8.73 -0.88
CA LYS A 213 7.60 -9.28 0.37
C LYS A 213 6.56 -8.35 1.00
N THR A 214 6.80 -7.05 0.94
CA THR A 214 5.88 -6.06 1.54
C THR A 214 4.60 -5.92 0.72
N TYR A 215 4.68 -5.96 -0.62
CA TYR A 215 3.50 -6.03 -1.47
C TYR A 215 2.70 -7.33 -1.25
N GLU A 216 3.36 -8.47 -1.05
CA GLU A 216 2.69 -9.74 -0.72
C GLU A 216 1.91 -9.64 0.60
N MET A 217 2.48 -9.00 1.63
CA MET A 217 1.77 -8.71 2.88
C MET A 217 0.55 -7.79 2.65
N ALA A 218 0.68 -6.77 1.81
CA ALA A 218 -0.45 -5.90 1.46
C ALA A 218 -1.57 -6.67 0.76
N CYS A 219 -1.23 -7.52 -0.22
CA CYS A 219 -2.19 -8.41 -0.88
C CYS A 219 -2.90 -9.34 0.13
N GLN A 220 -2.16 -9.90 1.08
CA GLN A 220 -2.73 -10.76 2.13
C GLN A 220 -3.74 -10.01 2.99
N ALA A 221 -3.43 -8.78 3.42
CA ALA A 221 -4.33 -7.95 4.21
C ALA A 221 -5.67 -7.66 3.50
N ILE A 222 -5.63 -7.40 2.18
CA ILE A 222 -6.84 -7.20 1.35
C ILE A 222 -7.68 -8.49 1.28
N GLN A 223 -7.04 -9.65 1.12
CA GLN A 223 -7.76 -10.92 1.05
C GLN A 223 -8.45 -11.28 2.36
N ASP A 224 -7.77 -11.03 3.48
CA ASP A 224 -8.31 -11.28 4.83
C ASP A 224 -9.44 -10.29 5.19
N HIS A 225 -9.50 -9.16 4.50
CA HIS A 225 -10.64 -8.25 4.52
C HIS A 225 -11.83 -8.84 3.74
N GLN A 226 -11.61 -9.37 2.54
CA GLN A 226 -12.68 -9.85 1.65
C GLN A 226 -13.39 -11.11 2.18
N ARG A 227 -12.69 -12.02 2.85
CA ARG A 227 -13.26 -13.30 3.36
C ARG A 227 -14.32 -13.13 4.46
N VAL A 228 -14.40 -11.98 5.11
CA VAL A 228 -15.33 -11.75 6.23
C VAL A 228 -16.70 -11.26 5.76
N ASN A 229 -16.82 -10.78 4.52
CA ASN A 229 -17.97 -9.99 4.05
C ASN A 229 -18.87 -10.73 3.02
N ASP A 230 -18.74 -12.05 2.84
CA ASP A 230 -19.31 -12.79 1.70
C ASP A 230 -20.87 -12.79 1.62
N ASP A 231 -21.58 -12.55 2.73
CA ASP A 231 -23.03 -12.77 2.81
C ASP A 231 -23.90 -11.49 2.76
N GLU A 232 -23.40 -10.28 3.04
CA GLU A 232 -24.26 -9.08 3.12
C GLU A 232 -23.66 -7.78 2.53
N ILE A 233 -22.34 -7.68 2.32
CA ILE A 233 -21.69 -6.44 1.86
C ILE A 233 -21.00 -6.70 0.51
N ARG A 234 -21.78 -7.11 -0.50
CA ARG A 234 -21.25 -7.37 -1.85
C ARG A 234 -20.93 -6.10 -2.65
N HIS A 235 -21.24 -4.89 -2.18
CA HIS A 235 -21.50 -3.76 -3.10
C HIS A 235 -20.78 -2.45 -2.84
N GLU A 236 -19.91 -2.33 -1.84
CA GLU A 236 -19.12 -1.11 -1.69
C GLU A 236 -17.64 -1.42 -1.58
N ARG A 237 -17.08 -1.94 -2.68
CA ARG A 237 -15.64 -1.76 -2.89
C ARG A 237 -15.39 -0.27 -2.94
N THR A 238 -14.47 0.20 -2.12
CA THR A 238 -14.08 1.60 -2.13
C THR A 238 -13.23 1.89 -3.38
N LYS A 239 -13.17 3.15 -3.78
CA LYS A 239 -12.24 3.64 -4.80
C LYS A 239 -10.80 3.28 -4.45
N SER A 240 -10.45 3.37 -3.17
CA SER A 240 -9.12 3.09 -2.65
C SER A 240 -8.73 1.63 -2.82
N THR A 241 -9.62 0.68 -2.50
CA THR A 241 -9.36 -0.76 -2.71
C THR A 241 -9.12 -1.10 -4.17
N ALA A 242 -9.94 -0.58 -5.08
CA ALA A 242 -9.75 -0.84 -6.52
C ALA A 242 -8.41 -0.29 -7.02
N LEU A 243 -8.06 0.95 -6.64
CA LEU A 243 -6.79 1.57 -7.00
C LEU A 243 -5.60 0.80 -6.42
N LEU A 244 -5.68 0.43 -5.13
CA LEU A 244 -4.67 -0.35 -4.43
C LEU A 244 -4.39 -1.68 -5.12
N MET A 245 -5.42 -2.39 -5.56
CA MET A 245 -5.24 -3.66 -6.26
C MET A 245 -4.56 -3.51 -7.62
N LEU A 246 -4.97 -2.53 -8.43
CA LEU A 246 -4.32 -2.27 -9.71
C LEU A 246 -2.85 -1.87 -9.51
N ALA A 247 -2.58 -1.03 -8.51
CA ALA A 247 -1.24 -0.61 -8.15
C ALA A 247 -0.35 -1.78 -7.69
N LEU A 248 -0.90 -2.68 -6.85
CA LEU A 248 -0.23 -3.90 -6.40
C LEU A 248 0.10 -4.82 -7.58
N LEU A 249 -0.89 -5.18 -8.38
CA LEU A 249 -0.70 -6.07 -9.53
C LEU A 249 0.36 -5.53 -10.50
N ASN A 250 0.29 -4.23 -10.82
CA ASN A 250 1.27 -3.58 -11.68
C ASN A 250 2.69 -3.62 -11.10
N ASN A 251 2.86 -3.17 -9.86
CA ASN A 251 4.20 -3.03 -9.28
C ASN A 251 4.84 -4.39 -8.97
N VAL A 252 4.05 -5.38 -8.55
CA VAL A 252 4.53 -6.75 -8.33
C VAL A 252 4.95 -7.40 -9.65
N ALA A 253 4.14 -7.26 -10.70
CA ALA A 253 4.49 -7.78 -12.03
C ALA A 253 5.82 -7.21 -12.54
N LEU A 254 6.05 -5.90 -12.36
CA LEU A 254 7.31 -5.25 -12.72
C LEU A 254 8.51 -5.81 -11.96
N ILE A 255 8.38 -6.08 -10.66
CA ILE A 255 9.46 -6.69 -9.88
C ILE A 255 9.74 -8.13 -10.37
N HIS A 256 8.71 -8.93 -10.65
CA HIS A 256 8.90 -10.26 -11.24
C HIS A 256 9.62 -10.17 -12.59
N SER A 257 9.25 -9.23 -13.45
CA SER A 257 9.96 -8.97 -14.70
C SER A 257 11.43 -8.60 -14.47
N ALA A 258 11.72 -7.75 -13.47
CA ALA A 258 13.09 -7.38 -13.11
C ALA A 258 13.93 -8.57 -12.62
N PHE A 259 13.28 -9.57 -12.00
CA PHE A 259 13.91 -10.84 -11.62
C PHE A 259 13.90 -11.91 -12.71
N ALA A 260 13.61 -11.55 -13.97
CA ALA A 260 13.47 -12.48 -15.10
C ALA A 260 12.43 -13.60 -14.88
N ARG A 261 11.45 -13.37 -13.99
CA ARG A 261 10.31 -14.26 -13.72
C ARG A 261 9.16 -13.92 -14.68
N HIS A 262 9.40 -14.13 -15.97
CA HIS A 262 8.51 -13.67 -17.04
C HIS A 262 7.13 -14.32 -17.01
N TYR A 263 7.04 -15.59 -16.59
CA TYR A 263 5.76 -16.30 -16.50
C TYR A 263 4.85 -15.64 -15.46
N GLU A 264 5.36 -15.40 -14.26
CA GLU A 264 4.65 -14.78 -13.15
C GLU A 264 4.29 -13.33 -13.49
N SER A 265 5.22 -12.58 -14.06
CA SER A 265 4.96 -11.22 -14.56
C SER A 265 3.80 -11.20 -15.55
N ASN A 266 3.78 -12.11 -16.53
CA ASN A 266 2.74 -12.18 -17.55
C ASN A 266 1.39 -12.60 -16.98
N SER A 267 1.38 -13.54 -16.03
CA SER A 267 0.16 -13.92 -15.32
C SER A 267 -0.44 -12.73 -14.57
N LEU A 268 0.39 -11.99 -13.83
CA LEU A 268 -0.04 -10.81 -13.08
C LEU A 268 -0.55 -9.68 -14.00
N PHE A 269 0.08 -9.43 -15.15
CA PHE A 269 -0.46 -8.47 -16.12
C PHE A 269 -1.77 -8.93 -16.76
N SER A 270 -1.96 -10.23 -16.95
CA SER A 270 -3.24 -10.76 -17.42
C SER A 270 -4.34 -10.50 -16.39
N ILE A 271 -4.05 -10.80 -15.12
CA ILE A 271 -4.94 -10.50 -13.99
C ILE A 271 -5.20 -9.00 -13.86
N LEU A 272 -4.19 -8.14 -14.07
CA LEU A 272 -4.35 -6.69 -14.09
C LEU A 272 -5.39 -6.25 -15.13
N VAL A 273 -5.31 -6.78 -16.36
CA VAL A 273 -6.28 -6.45 -17.42
C VAL A 273 -7.70 -6.91 -17.06
N GLU A 274 -7.83 -8.14 -16.55
CA GLU A 274 -9.12 -8.67 -16.10
C GLU A 274 -9.70 -7.80 -14.96
N THR A 275 -8.85 -7.40 -14.01
CA THR A 275 -9.21 -6.54 -12.89
C THR A 275 -9.67 -5.16 -13.36
N MET A 276 -8.96 -4.53 -14.31
CA MET A 276 -9.34 -3.22 -14.87
C MET A 276 -10.71 -3.25 -15.53
N GLN A 277 -11.09 -4.35 -16.21
CA GLN A 277 -12.40 -4.50 -16.84
C GLN A 277 -13.55 -4.58 -15.84
N GLN A 278 -13.26 -4.97 -14.59
CA GLN A 278 -14.25 -5.03 -13.51
C GLN A 278 -14.39 -3.70 -12.76
N VAL A 279 -13.48 -2.73 -12.97
CA VAL A 279 -13.56 -1.42 -12.33
C VAL A 279 -14.58 -0.54 -13.06
N PRO A 280 -15.61 -0.01 -12.37
CA PRO A 280 -16.58 0.87 -13.01
C PRO A 280 -15.92 2.10 -13.65
N HIS A 281 -16.47 2.57 -14.78
CA HIS A 281 -15.96 3.77 -15.44
C HIS A 281 -16.06 5.00 -14.53
N GLY A 282 -14.99 5.81 -14.49
CA GLY A 282 -14.92 7.01 -13.64
C GLY A 282 -14.66 6.74 -12.16
N PHE A 283 -14.57 5.47 -11.76
CA PHE A 283 -14.29 5.09 -10.38
C PHE A 283 -12.86 5.46 -9.97
N ILE A 284 -11.89 5.20 -10.85
CA ILE A 284 -10.48 5.57 -10.70
C ILE A 284 -10.19 6.82 -11.56
N GLU A 285 -9.22 7.65 -11.13
CA GLU A 285 -8.79 8.80 -11.93
C GLU A 285 -8.31 8.33 -13.31
N ARG A 286 -8.68 9.07 -14.36
CA ARG A 286 -8.37 8.69 -15.74
C ARG A 286 -6.85 8.57 -15.99
N SER A 287 -6.04 9.39 -15.33
CA SER A 287 -4.58 9.31 -15.41
C SER A 287 -4.04 7.99 -14.87
N ASP A 288 -4.59 7.52 -13.74
CA ASP A 288 -4.13 6.29 -13.10
C ASP A 288 -4.58 5.08 -13.93
N MET A 289 -5.83 5.07 -14.42
CA MET A 289 -6.30 4.02 -15.32
C MET A 289 -5.43 3.94 -16.59
N HIS A 290 -5.10 5.09 -17.19
CA HIS A 290 -4.27 5.12 -18.39
C HIS A 290 -2.85 4.57 -18.14
N HIS A 291 -2.28 4.83 -16.96
CA HIS A 291 -1.00 4.26 -16.55
C HIS A 291 -1.04 2.72 -16.56
N PHE A 292 -2.07 2.12 -15.96
CA PHE A 292 -2.22 0.67 -15.92
C PHE A 292 -2.48 0.07 -17.31
N GLU A 293 -3.30 0.72 -18.13
CA GLU A 293 -3.57 0.31 -19.52
C GLU A 293 -2.29 0.29 -20.36
N LEU A 294 -1.50 1.36 -20.28
CA LEU A 294 -0.25 1.48 -21.05
C LEU A 294 0.73 0.36 -20.70
N ASN A 295 0.91 0.09 -19.40
CA ASN A 295 1.79 -0.99 -18.94
C ASN A 295 1.32 -2.36 -19.40
N ALA A 296 0.02 -2.64 -19.26
CA ALA A 296 -0.54 -3.91 -19.71
C ALA A 296 -0.36 -4.13 -21.22
N ILE A 297 -0.52 -3.07 -22.02
CA ILE A 297 -0.30 -3.12 -23.47
C ILE A 297 1.18 -3.36 -23.80
N LEU A 298 2.09 -2.60 -23.18
CA LEU A 298 3.52 -2.72 -23.44
C LEU A 298 4.05 -4.11 -23.07
N PHE A 299 3.62 -4.67 -21.94
CA PHE A 299 4.03 -6.01 -21.56
C PHE A 299 3.49 -7.09 -22.50
N ARG A 300 2.28 -6.94 -23.04
CA ARG A 300 1.79 -7.84 -24.10
C ARG A 300 2.68 -7.81 -25.35
N PHE A 301 3.16 -6.63 -25.75
CA PHE A 301 4.08 -6.50 -26.89
C PHE A 301 5.45 -7.10 -26.60
N LEU A 302 6.01 -6.85 -25.41
CA LEU A 302 7.30 -7.38 -25.01
C LEU A 302 7.28 -8.91 -24.90
N SER A 303 6.19 -9.49 -24.41
CA SER A 303 6.03 -10.95 -24.27
C SER A 303 5.70 -11.66 -25.58
N ALA A 304 5.21 -10.94 -26.60
CA ALA A 304 4.96 -11.47 -27.93
C ALA A 304 6.19 -11.40 -28.85
N ALA A 305 7.24 -10.68 -28.46
CA ALA A 305 8.46 -10.58 -29.26
C ALA A 305 9.11 -11.97 -29.38
N PRO A 306 9.36 -12.47 -30.61
CA PRO A 306 10.01 -13.76 -30.79
C PRO A 306 11.38 -13.71 -30.13
N ALA A 307 11.73 -14.77 -29.40
CA ALA A 307 13.08 -14.92 -28.84
C ALA A 307 14.09 -14.70 -29.98
N PRO A 308 15.09 -13.82 -29.81
CA PRO A 308 16.09 -13.58 -30.84
C PRO A 308 16.72 -14.92 -31.22
N ALA A 309 16.75 -15.24 -32.52
CA ALA A 309 17.35 -16.47 -33.01
C ALA A 309 18.81 -16.55 -32.53
N ALA A 310 19.11 -17.60 -31.76
CA ALA A 310 20.44 -17.87 -31.19
C ALA A 310 21.40 -18.41 -32.25
#